data_AF-A0A1J3G6T3-F1
#
_entry.id   AF-A0A1J3G6T3-F1
#
_cell.length_a   1.000
_cell.length_b   1.000
_cell.length_c   1.000
_cell.angle_alpha   90.00
_cell.angle_beta   90.00
_cell.angle_gamma   90.00
#
_symmetry.space_group_name_H-M   'P 1'
#
loop_
_entity.id
_entity.type
_entity.pdbx_description
1 polymer ?
#
loop_
_entity_poly.entity_id
_entity_poly.type
_entity_poly.pdbx_seq_one_letter_code
_entity_poly.pdbx_strand_id
1 'polypeptide(L)'
;QSDLLFCFVISPGYICEIYNKEEMASVQDIGLSAAINLMSAFAFLFAFAMLRLQPVNDRVYFPKWYLKGIRGSPTRSRGIMTRFVNLDWTTYVKFLNWMPAALKMPEPELIEHAGLDSAVYIRIYLLGLKMFVPITLLAFGVLVPVNWTGETLAKIDDLTFSNVDKLSISNVPPGSPRFWAHLTMTYVFSMWTCYTLYMEYKTVANMRLRHLASESRRPDQLTVLVRNVPPDPDESVNER
;
A
#
# COMPACT_ATOMS: atom_id res chain seq x y z
N GLN A 1 21.73 7.13 7.76
CA GLN A 1 22.21 8.39 7.13
C GLN A 1 21.37 8.80 5.91
N SER A 2 20.64 7.90 5.25
CA SER A 2 19.84 8.19 4.06
C SER A 2 18.39 8.62 4.33
N ASP A 3 17.82 8.31 5.50
CA ASP A 3 16.42 8.64 5.82
C ASP A 3 16.22 10.05 6.41
N LEU A 4 17.31 10.77 6.70
CA LEU A 4 17.27 12.11 7.30
C LEU A 4 16.97 13.23 6.29
N LEU A 5 17.09 12.97 4.98
CA LEU A 5 16.96 14.02 3.97
C LEU A 5 15.52 14.25 3.49
N PHE A 6 14.63 13.26 3.62
CA PHE A 6 13.23 13.40 3.19
C PHE A 6 12.33 14.10 4.22
N CYS A 7 12.72 14.13 5.50
CA CYS A 7 11.95 14.79 6.56
C CYS A 7 12.14 16.30 6.65
N PHE A 8 13.12 16.88 5.95
CA PHE A 8 13.46 18.31 6.08
C PHE A 8 12.46 19.27 5.42
N VAL A 9 11.51 18.78 4.60
CA VAL A 9 10.66 19.64 3.77
C VAL A 9 9.30 19.98 4.42
N ILE A 10 8.86 19.28 5.48
CA ILE A 10 7.46 19.40 5.96
C ILE A 10 7.28 20.13 7.32
N SER A 11 8.29 20.23 8.20
CA SER A 11 8.20 21.12 9.37
C SER A 11 9.54 21.24 10.14
N PRO A 12 10.26 22.37 10.04
CA PRO A 12 11.53 22.56 10.74
C PRO A 12 11.41 22.75 12.27
N GLY A 13 10.20 22.97 12.80
CA GLY A 13 10.00 23.22 14.23
C GLY A 13 9.89 21.98 15.13
N TYR A 14 9.38 20.85 14.61
CA TYR A 14 9.03 19.68 15.44
C TYR A 14 10.17 18.68 15.63
N ILE A 15 11.18 18.68 14.75
CA ILE A 15 12.25 17.67 14.80
C ILE A 15 13.35 18.04 15.82
N CYS A 16 13.55 19.33 16.10
CA CYS A 16 14.61 19.78 17.02
C CYS A 16 14.28 19.50 18.50
N GLU A 17 12.99 19.38 18.86
CA GLU A 17 12.56 19.05 20.23
C GLU A 17 12.63 17.54 20.53
N ILE A 18 12.55 16.68 19.50
CA ILE A 18 12.54 15.22 19.65
C ILE A 18 13.96 14.67 19.89
N TYR A 19 15.02 15.36 19.47
CA TYR A 19 16.39 14.84 19.56
C TYR A 19 17.04 14.91 20.96
N ASN A 20 16.35 15.47 21.97
CA ASN A 20 16.92 15.69 23.31
C ASN A 20 16.17 14.98 24.45
N LYS A 21 15.26 14.05 24.13
CA LYS A 21 14.54 13.27 25.15
C LYS A 21 14.45 11.83 24.68
N GLU A 22 15.13 10.92 25.38
CA GLU A 22 14.84 9.49 25.35
C GLU A 22 13.44 9.24 25.99
N GLU A 23 12.39 9.85 25.44
CA GLU A 23 11.01 9.54 25.82
C GLU A 23 10.54 8.39 24.95
N MET A 24 10.39 7.22 25.59
CA MET A 24 9.68 6.10 24.97
C MET A 24 8.28 6.56 24.57
N ALA A 25 7.90 6.35 23.30
CA ALA A 25 6.64 6.82 22.76
C ALA A 25 5.46 6.32 23.61
N SER A 26 4.76 7.24 24.26
CA SER A 26 3.58 6.93 25.04
C SER A 26 2.41 6.59 24.10
N VAL A 27 1.41 5.86 24.61
CA VAL A 27 0.16 5.61 23.87
C VAL A 27 -0.50 6.92 23.42
N GLN A 28 -0.29 7.99 24.20
CA GLN A 28 -0.77 9.34 23.87
C GLN A 28 -0.06 9.93 22.65
N ASP A 29 1.26 9.72 22.52
CA ASP A 29 2.05 10.23 21.38
C ASP A 29 1.70 9.50 20.09
N ILE A 30 1.51 8.18 20.18
CA ILE A 30 1.03 7.34 19.08
C ILE A 30 -0.37 7.81 18.66
N GLY A 31 -1.26 8.05 19.62
CA GLY A 31 -2.62 8.53 19.38
C GLY A 31 -2.65 9.91 18.72
N LEU A 32 -1.84 10.86 19.20
CA LEU A 32 -1.74 12.20 18.64
C LEU A 32 -1.22 12.17 17.20
N SER A 33 -0.14 11.41 16.95
CA SER A 33 0.43 11.24 15.61
C SER A 33 -0.58 10.59 14.65
N ALA A 34 -1.28 9.53 15.09
CA ALA A 34 -2.32 8.89 14.31
C ALA A 34 -3.47 9.87 13.97
N ALA A 35 -3.91 10.68 14.93
CA ALA A 35 -4.95 11.67 14.72
C ALA A 35 -4.55 12.73 13.70
N ILE A 36 -3.34 13.27 13.78
CA ILE A 36 -2.82 14.27 12.82
C ILE A 36 -2.75 13.68 11.41
N ASN A 37 -2.19 12.46 11.27
CA ASN A 37 -2.09 11.78 9.98
C ASN A 37 -3.46 11.44 9.38
N LEU A 38 -4.41 11.01 10.21
CA LEU A 38 -5.76 10.71 9.76
C LEU A 38 -6.48 12.01 9.30
N MET A 39 -6.34 13.08 10.07
CA MET A 39 -6.95 14.37 9.74
C MET A 39 -6.38 14.96 8.46
N SER A 40 -5.06 14.90 8.26
CA SER A 40 -4.42 15.32 7.02
C SER A 40 -4.86 14.47 5.83
N ALA A 41 -4.96 13.15 5.98
CA ALA A 41 -5.50 12.26 4.96
C ALA A 41 -6.95 12.61 4.57
N PHE A 42 -7.82 12.91 5.56
CA PHE A 42 -9.18 13.36 5.29
C PHE A 42 -9.21 14.70 4.56
N ALA A 43 -8.36 15.65 4.95
CA ALA A 43 -8.24 16.93 4.25
C ALA A 43 -7.79 16.75 2.79
N PHE A 44 -6.84 15.85 2.52
CA PHE A 44 -6.42 15.51 1.16
C PHE A 44 -7.52 14.82 0.36
N LEU A 45 -8.25 13.88 0.94
CA LEU A 45 -9.38 13.23 0.27
C LEU A 45 -10.49 14.22 -0.06
N PHE A 46 -10.76 15.17 0.83
CA PHE A 46 -11.71 16.25 0.59
C PHE A 46 -11.24 17.19 -0.53
N ALA A 47 -9.98 17.62 -0.51
CA ALA A 47 -9.40 18.42 -1.58
C ALA A 47 -9.42 17.69 -2.92
N PHE A 48 -9.08 16.40 -2.94
CA PHE A 48 -9.18 15.54 -4.13
C PHE A 48 -10.62 15.43 -4.63
N ALA A 49 -11.61 15.28 -3.74
CA ALA A 49 -13.01 15.29 -4.12
C ALA A 49 -13.41 16.60 -4.82
N MET A 50 -12.99 17.73 -4.26
CA MET A 50 -13.25 19.05 -4.82
C MET A 50 -12.61 19.23 -6.19
N LEU A 51 -11.32 18.94 -6.31
CA LEU A 51 -10.56 19.12 -7.54
C LEU A 51 -11.01 18.17 -8.65
N ARG A 52 -11.39 16.94 -8.32
CA ARG A 52 -11.83 15.93 -9.30
C ARG A 52 -13.19 16.28 -9.92
N LEU A 53 -14.07 16.95 -9.18
CA LEU A 53 -15.42 17.31 -9.65
C LEU A 53 -15.44 18.57 -10.50
N GLN A 54 -14.36 19.36 -10.51
CA GLN A 54 -14.25 20.54 -11.35
C GLN A 54 -14.02 20.16 -12.82
N PRO A 55 -14.86 20.67 -13.76
CA PRO A 55 -14.77 20.34 -15.18
C PRO A 55 -13.44 20.76 -15.85
N VAL A 56 -12.73 21.74 -15.28
CA VAL A 56 -11.41 22.18 -15.75
C VAL A 56 -10.35 21.08 -15.59
N ASN A 57 -10.43 20.31 -14.51
CA ASN A 57 -9.43 19.31 -14.15
C ASN A 57 -9.76 17.91 -14.69
N ASP A 58 -10.86 17.76 -15.43
CA ASP A 58 -11.33 16.45 -15.92
C ASP A 58 -10.27 15.74 -16.78
N ARG A 59 -9.50 16.49 -17.57
CA ARG A 59 -8.39 15.95 -18.38
C ARG A 59 -7.22 15.41 -17.56
N VAL A 60 -6.99 15.98 -16.37
CA VAL A 60 -5.88 15.58 -15.47
C VAL A 60 -6.26 14.30 -14.72
N TYR A 61 -7.52 14.20 -14.26
CA TYR A 61 -7.98 13.04 -13.49
C TYR A 61 -8.44 11.86 -14.34
N PHE A 62 -8.85 12.08 -15.61
CA PHE A 62 -9.30 11.02 -16.52
C PHE A 62 -8.53 10.96 -17.86
N PRO A 63 -7.19 11.00 -17.88
CA PRO A 63 -6.41 11.08 -19.12
C PRO A 63 -6.57 9.83 -19.99
N LYS A 64 -6.62 8.64 -19.38
CA LYS A 64 -6.81 7.36 -20.09
C LYS A 64 -8.10 7.31 -20.91
N TRP A 65 -9.17 7.98 -20.45
CA TRP A 65 -10.46 7.99 -21.13
C TRP A 65 -10.43 8.85 -22.39
N TYR A 66 -9.62 9.92 -22.38
CA TYR A 66 -9.35 10.74 -23.56
C TYR A 66 -8.43 10.03 -24.56
N LEU A 67 -7.37 9.36 -24.06
CA LEU A 67 -6.46 8.58 -24.91
C LEU A 67 -7.16 7.41 -25.60
N LYS A 68 -8.11 6.75 -24.91
CA LYS A 68 -8.93 5.67 -25.47
C LYS A 68 -10.08 6.18 -26.36
N GLY A 69 -10.25 7.50 -26.48
CA GLY A 69 -11.30 8.12 -27.30
C GLY A 69 -12.73 7.95 -26.78
N ILE A 70 -12.91 7.44 -25.55
CA ILE A 70 -14.24 7.19 -24.95
C ILE A 70 -14.91 8.51 -24.53
N ARG A 71 -14.10 9.51 -24.14
CA ARG A 71 -14.59 10.83 -23.74
C ARG A 71 -14.13 11.90 -24.73
N GLY A 72 -15.10 12.66 -25.28
CA GLY A 72 -14.86 13.83 -26.12
C GLY A 72 -14.83 15.14 -25.31
N SER A 73 -14.26 16.20 -25.89
CA SER A 73 -14.43 17.56 -25.33
C SER A 73 -15.92 17.92 -25.36
N PRO A 74 -16.49 18.55 -24.31
CA PRO A 74 -17.91 18.87 -24.30
C PRO A 74 -18.30 19.70 -25.54
N THR A 75 -19.21 19.17 -26.35
CA THR A 75 -19.75 19.86 -27.51
C THR A 75 -20.68 20.99 -27.03
N ARG A 76 -20.11 22.20 -26.97
CA ARG A 76 -20.76 23.52 -27.15
C ARG A 76 -22.24 23.62 -26.74
N SER A 77 -22.60 23.36 -25.48
CA SER A 77 -23.93 23.70 -24.94
C SER A 77 -23.94 23.73 -23.40
N ARG A 78 -23.16 24.63 -22.81
CA ARG A 78 -23.28 24.97 -21.37
C ARG A 78 -22.71 26.37 -21.13
N GLY A 79 -23.36 27.13 -20.23
CA GLY A 79 -22.97 28.50 -19.89
C GLY A 79 -21.51 28.61 -19.41
N ILE A 80 -20.90 29.79 -19.56
CA ILE A 80 -19.47 30.03 -19.29
C ILE A 80 -19.10 29.58 -17.87
N MET A 81 -19.90 29.89 -16.86
CA MET A 81 -19.60 29.60 -15.46
C MET A 81 -19.68 28.09 -15.11
N THR A 82 -20.66 27.37 -15.66
CA THR A 82 -20.82 25.91 -15.44
C THR A 82 -19.79 25.07 -16.21
N ARG A 83 -19.04 25.70 -17.12
CA ARG A 83 -17.87 25.10 -17.79
C ARG A 83 -16.63 25.08 -16.90
N PHE A 84 -16.53 25.96 -15.90
CA PHE A 84 -15.36 26.07 -15.03
C PHE A 84 -15.59 25.51 -13.63
N VAL A 85 -16.80 25.67 -13.07
CA VAL A 85 -17.08 25.24 -11.69
C VAL A 85 -18.36 24.40 -11.62
N ASN A 86 -18.30 23.30 -10.88
CA ASN A 86 -19.45 22.47 -10.52
C ASN A 86 -19.80 22.70 -9.04
N LEU A 87 -21.00 23.24 -8.76
CA LEU A 87 -21.47 23.60 -7.41
C LEU A 87 -22.54 22.65 -6.86
N ASP A 88 -22.77 21.50 -7.50
CA ASP A 88 -23.83 20.57 -7.10
C ASP A 88 -23.45 19.81 -5.81
N TRP A 89 -23.99 20.24 -4.66
CA TRP A 89 -23.78 19.61 -3.34
C TRP A 89 -24.06 18.10 -3.33
N THR A 90 -25.07 17.66 -4.10
CA THR A 90 -25.43 16.24 -4.24
C THR A 90 -24.29 15.39 -4.83
N THR A 91 -23.44 15.99 -5.68
CA THR A 91 -22.27 15.34 -6.27
C THR A 91 -21.15 15.16 -5.24
N TYR A 92 -21.00 16.12 -4.33
CA TYR A 92 -20.02 16.07 -3.24
C TYR A 92 -20.37 15.03 -2.18
N VAL A 93 -21.64 14.91 -1.81
CA VAL A 93 -22.10 13.85 -0.88
C VAL A 93 -21.93 12.46 -1.49
N LYS A 94 -22.15 12.32 -2.80
CA LYS A 94 -21.99 11.06 -3.55
C LYS A 94 -20.55 10.74 -3.92
N PHE A 95 -19.57 11.57 -3.55
CA PHE A 95 -18.17 11.38 -3.92
C PHE A 95 -17.66 9.99 -3.51
N LEU A 96 -17.93 9.54 -2.28
CA LEU A 96 -17.43 8.25 -1.78
C LEU A 96 -17.88 7.03 -2.58
N ASN A 97 -18.85 7.15 -3.48
CA ASN A 97 -19.28 6.07 -4.37
C ASN A 97 -18.17 5.56 -5.30
N TRP A 98 -17.09 6.33 -5.54
CA TRP A 98 -15.97 5.85 -6.34
C TRP A 98 -15.24 4.66 -5.71
N MET A 99 -15.21 4.58 -4.37
CA MET A 99 -14.49 3.54 -3.63
C MET A 99 -15.13 2.16 -3.77
N PRO A 100 -16.44 1.96 -3.49
CA PRO A 100 -17.09 0.67 -3.73
C PRO A 100 -17.18 0.34 -5.22
N ALA A 101 -17.25 1.33 -6.11
CA ALA A 101 -17.19 1.10 -7.55
C ALA A 101 -15.82 0.54 -7.97
N ALA A 102 -14.72 1.07 -7.43
CA ALA A 102 -13.38 0.57 -7.70
C ALA A 102 -13.16 -0.86 -7.18
N LEU A 103 -13.76 -1.22 -6.05
CA LEU A 103 -13.65 -2.56 -5.47
C LEU A 103 -14.54 -3.61 -6.15
N LYS A 104 -15.58 -3.20 -6.89
CA LYS A 104 -16.50 -4.12 -7.57
C LYS A 104 -16.02 -4.59 -8.95
N MET A 105 -14.94 -4.02 -9.49
CA MET A 105 -14.45 -4.38 -10.82
C MET A 105 -13.90 -5.82 -10.81
N PRO A 106 -14.42 -6.73 -11.64
CA PRO A 106 -13.93 -8.10 -11.69
C PRO A 106 -12.53 -8.12 -12.30
N GLU A 107 -11.71 -9.03 -11.81
CA GLU A 107 -10.32 -9.19 -12.22
C GLU A 107 -10.07 -9.36 -13.73
N PRO A 108 -10.84 -10.17 -14.50
CA PRO A 108 -10.62 -10.29 -15.94
C PRO A 108 -10.82 -8.96 -16.68
N GLU A 109 -11.82 -8.17 -16.30
CA GLU A 109 -12.04 -6.83 -16.88
C GLU A 109 -10.90 -5.88 -16.50
N LEU A 110 -10.36 -6.01 -15.29
CA LEU A 110 -9.22 -5.20 -14.84
C LEU A 110 -7.96 -5.49 -15.66
N ILE A 111 -7.71 -6.77 -15.96
CA ILE A 111 -6.57 -7.18 -16.80
C ILE A 111 -6.72 -6.63 -18.23
N GLU A 112 -7.92 -6.69 -18.81
CA GLU A 112 -8.19 -6.15 -20.15
C GLU A 112 -8.04 -4.61 -20.19
N HIS A 113 -8.48 -3.91 -19.14
CA HIS A 113 -8.49 -2.45 -19.12
C HIS A 113 -7.17 -1.82 -18.66
N ALA A 114 -6.51 -2.38 -17.64
CA ALA A 114 -5.31 -1.83 -17.02
C ALA A 114 -4.02 -2.59 -17.37
N GLY A 115 -4.14 -3.81 -17.90
CA GLY A 115 -3.03 -4.71 -18.18
C GLY A 115 -2.76 -5.70 -17.03
N LEU A 116 -2.02 -6.76 -17.35
CA LEU A 116 -1.67 -7.81 -16.38
C LEU A 116 -0.82 -7.26 -15.21
N ASP A 117 0.15 -6.40 -15.49
CA ASP A 117 1.07 -5.87 -14.48
C ASP A 117 0.35 -5.07 -13.38
N SER A 118 -0.57 -4.19 -13.78
CA SER A 118 -1.40 -3.43 -12.84
C SER A 118 -2.32 -4.34 -12.00
N ALA A 119 -2.87 -5.40 -12.60
CA ALA A 119 -3.69 -6.37 -11.87
C ALA A 119 -2.86 -7.16 -10.84
N VAL A 120 -1.65 -7.59 -11.20
CA VAL A 120 -0.71 -8.25 -10.28
C VAL A 120 -0.29 -7.31 -9.15
N TYR A 121 -0.07 -6.02 -9.44
CA TYR A 121 0.24 -5.03 -8.42
C TYR A 121 -0.89 -4.87 -7.38
N ILE A 122 -2.15 -4.79 -7.82
CA ILE A 122 -3.31 -4.73 -6.92
C ILE A 122 -3.41 -6.02 -6.08
N ARG A 123 -3.11 -7.18 -6.67
CA ARG A 123 -3.09 -8.45 -5.94
C ARG A 123 -2.05 -8.47 -4.82
N ILE A 124 -0.94 -7.74 -4.89
CA ILE A 124 0.03 -7.65 -3.78
C ILE A 124 -0.64 -7.03 -2.53
N TYR A 125 -1.47 -5.99 -2.71
CA TYR A 125 -2.22 -5.39 -1.60
C TYR A 125 -3.27 -6.35 -1.03
N LEU A 126 -4.02 -7.05 -1.89
CA LEU A 126 -5.00 -8.05 -1.47
C LEU A 126 -4.34 -9.24 -0.76
N LEU A 127 -3.19 -9.70 -1.25
CA LEU A 127 -2.34 -10.70 -0.61
C LEU A 127 -1.90 -10.22 0.78
N GLY A 128 -1.47 -8.96 0.89
CA GLY A 128 -1.15 -8.33 2.18
C GLY A 128 -2.31 -8.43 3.16
N LEU A 129 -3.52 -8.02 2.77
CA LEU A 129 -4.71 -8.14 3.61
C LEU A 129 -5.01 -9.60 3.98
N LYS A 130 -4.94 -10.53 3.01
CA LYS A 130 -5.17 -11.96 3.21
C LYS A 130 -4.17 -12.60 4.18
N MET A 131 -2.92 -12.13 4.20
CA MET A 131 -1.90 -12.55 5.16
C MET A 131 -2.13 -11.92 6.54
N PHE A 132 -2.26 -10.60 6.61
CA PHE A 132 -2.25 -9.87 7.88
C PHE A 132 -3.56 -9.98 8.67
N VAL A 133 -4.73 -10.10 8.03
CA VAL A 133 -6.02 -10.21 8.74
C VAL A 133 -6.06 -11.40 9.71
N PRO A 134 -5.83 -12.66 9.29
CA PRO A 134 -5.85 -13.80 10.21
C PRO A 134 -4.71 -13.75 11.23
N ILE A 135 -3.52 -13.28 10.83
CA ILE A 135 -2.38 -13.11 11.76
C ILE A 135 -2.74 -12.11 12.86
N THR A 136 -3.34 -10.97 12.49
CA THR A 136 -3.78 -9.94 13.43
C THR A 136 -4.84 -10.49 14.37
N LEU A 137 -5.89 -11.15 13.85
CA LEU A 137 -6.94 -11.74 14.68
C LEU A 137 -6.39 -12.76 15.68
N LEU A 138 -5.47 -13.62 15.25
CA LEU A 138 -4.82 -14.60 16.13
C LEU A 138 -3.87 -13.95 17.13
N ALA A 139 -3.11 -12.93 16.73
CA ALA A 139 -2.23 -12.19 17.63
C ALA A 139 -3.03 -11.47 18.73
N PHE A 140 -4.13 -10.80 18.35
CA PHE A 140 -5.03 -10.16 19.32
C PHE A 140 -5.76 -11.19 20.20
N GLY A 141 -6.15 -12.35 19.66
CA GLY A 141 -6.85 -13.37 20.41
C GLY A 141 -5.97 -14.18 21.37
N VAL A 142 -4.69 -14.40 21.04
CA VAL A 142 -3.79 -15.29 21.80
C VAL A 142 -2.64 -14.51 22.44
N LEU A 143 -1.88 -13.75 21.65
CA LEU A 143 -0.64 -13.12 22.13
C LEU A 143 -0.92 -11.96 23.10
N VAL A 144 -1.97 -11.16 22.84
CA VAL A 144 -2.34 -10.05 23.72
C VAL A 144 -2.73 -10.54 25.13
N PRO A 145 -3.65 -11.52 25.31
CA PRO A 145 -3.93 -12.07 26.63
C PRO A 145 -2.74 -12.76 27.29
N VAL A 146 -1.94 -13.51 26.53
CA VAL A 146 -0.75 -14.20 27.05
C VAL A 146 0.28 -13.21 27.59
N ASN A 147 0.49 -12.09 26.89
CA ASN A 147 1.43 -11.05 27.31
C ASN A 147 0.89 -10.18 28.44
N TRP A 148 -0.42 -9.89 28.45
CA TRP A 148 -1.05 -9.12 29.52
C TRP A 148 -1.00 -9.82 30.89
N THR A 149 -1.01 -11.16 30.91
CA THR A 149 -0.90 -11.96 32.15
C THR A 149 0.54 -12.16 32.64
N GLY A 150 1.53 -11.52 32.00
CA GLY A 150 2.89 -11.44 32.52
C GLY A 150 2.97 -10.35 33.60
N GLU A 151 3.38 -10.70 34.81
CA GLU A 151 3.57 -9.72 35.91
C GLU A 151 5.04 -9.31 36.08
N THR A 152 5.91 -9.62 35.12
CA THR A 152 7.36 -9.43 35.27
C THR A 152 7.74 -7.96 35.33
N LEU A 153 7.14 -7.13 34.46
CA LEU A 153 7.44 -5.71 34.38
C LEU A 153 6.89 -4.92 35.58
N ALA A 154 5.78 -5.39 36.18
CA ALA A 154 5.19 -4.78 37.37
C ALA A 154 5.99 -5.05 38.66
N LYS A 155 6.97 -5.95 38.61
CA LYS A 155 7.75 -6.40 39.77
C LYS A 155 9.15 -5.78 39.83
N ILE A 156 9.52 -4.97 38.84
CA ILE A 156 10.81 -4.28 38.76
C ILE A 156 10.54 -2.79 39.00
N ASP A 157 10.85 -2.31 40.21
CA ASP A 157 10.56 -0.93 40.65
C ASP A 157 11.40 0.15 39.93
N ASP A 158 12.42 -0.24 39.17
CA ASP A 158 13.43 0.67 38.57
C ASP A 158 13.32 0.80 37.04
N LEU A 159 12.20 0.37 36.45
CA LEU A 159 11.95 0.47 35.00
C LEU A 159 10.77 1.39 34.71
N THR A 160 11.03 2.47 33.96
CA THR A 160 9.99 3.28 33.33
C THR A 160 9.44 2.53 32.12
N PHE A 161 8.32 1.81 32.26
CA PHE A 161 7.70 1.07 31.15
C PHE A 161 6.41 1.74 30.67
N SER A 162 6.19 1.73 29.35
CA SER A 162 4.94 2.17 28.74
C SER A 162 3.90 1.05 28.75
N ASN A 163 2.62 1.37 28.53
CA ASN A 163 1.57 0.36 28.38
C ASN A 163 1.76 -0.52 27.12
N VAL A 164 2.54 -0.07 26.14
CA VAL A 164 2.86 -0.83 24.93
C VAL A 164 3.91 -1.91 25.23
N ASP A 165 4.84 -1.64 26.15
CA ASP A 165 5.89 -2.58 26.55
C ASP A 165 5.35 -3.79 27.31
N LYS A 166 4.19 -3.64 27.97
CA LYS A 166 3.45 -4.76 28.61
C LYS A 166 2.92 -5.79 27.61
N LEU A 167 2.73 -5.38 26.36
CA LEU A 167 2.25 -6.26 25.28
C LEU A 167 3.41 -6.97 24.55
N SER A 168 4.65 -6.66 24.89
CA SER A 168 5.84 -7.26 24.30
C SER A 168 6.29 -8.51 25.06
N ILE A 169 7.11 -9.32 24.40
CA ILE A 169 7.69 -10.54 24.98
C ILE A 169 8.62 -10.25 26.17
N SER A 170 9.07 -9.00 26.33
CA SER A 170 9.82 -8.52 27.49
C SER A 170 9.06 -8.62 28.81
N ASN A 171 7.72 -8.69 28.78
CA ASN A 171 6.90 -8.87 29.98
C ASN A 171 6.82 -10.34 30.45
N VAL A 172 7.34 -11.30 29.67
CA VAL A 172 7.29 -12.73 29.98
C VAL A 172 8.56 -13.17 30.71
N PRO A 173 8.48 -13.79 31.91
CA PRO A 173 9.66 -14.12 32.69
C PRO A 173 10.40 -15.33 32.08
N PRO A 174 11.75 -15.36 32.16
CA PRO A 174 12.54 -16.46 31.64
C PRO A 174 12.17 -17.78 32.33
N GLY A 175 12.00 -18.86 31.54
CA GLY A 175 11.59 -20.17 32.04
C GLY A 175 10.07 -20.37 32.16
N SER A 176 9.24 -19.40 31.80
CA SER A 176 7.79 -19.56 31.85
C SER A 176 7.22 -20.37 30.67
N PRO A 177 6.12 -21.13 30.87
CA PRO A 177 5.48 -21.89 29.79
C PRO A 177 4.87 -21.00 28.69
N ARG A 178 4.75 -19.68 28.92
CA ARG A 178 4.20 -18.72 27.96
C ARG A 178 5.07 -18.55 26.70
N PHE A 179 6.38 -18.84 26.80
CA PHE A 179 7.26 -18.85 25.62
C PHE A 179 6.88 -19.93 24.60
N TRP A 180 6.31 -21.05 25.04
CA TRP A 180 5.81 -22.08 24.13
C TRP A 180 4.65 -21.59 23.27
N ALA A 181 3.81 -20.69 23.80
CA ALA A 181 2.76 -20.06 23.02
C ALA A 181 3.36 -19.18 21.91
N HIS A 182 4.34 -18.33 22.23
CA HIS A 182 5.06 -17.53 21.23
C HIS A 182 5.72 -18.39 20.15
N LEU A 183 6.46 -19.42 20.56
CA LEU A 183 7.12 -20.35 19.63
C LEU A 183 6.11 -21.02 18.68
N THR A 184 5.00 -21.54 19.25
CA THR A 184 3.93 -22.19 18.47
C THR A 184 3.30 -21.20 17.48
N MET A 185 3.00 -19.98 17.94
CA MET A 185 2.41 -18.94 17.10
C MET A 185 3.33 -18.52 15.96
N THR A 186 4.65 -18.43 16.19
CA THR A 186 5.63 -18.16 15.13
C THR A 186 5.57 -19.24 14.04
N TYR A 187 5.56 -20.52 14.39
CA TYR A 187 5.42 -21.61 13.41
C TYR A 187 4.10 -21.54 12.64
N VAL A 188 2.99 -21.26 13.31
CA VAL A 188 1.67 -21.09 12.67
C VAL A 188 1.69 -19.92 11.69
N PHE A 189 2.23 -18.76 12.08
CA PHE A 189 2.33 -17.58 11.22
C PHE A 189 3.25 -17.82 10.03
N SER A 190 4.40 -18.45 10.22
CA SER A 190 5.32 -18.81 9.14
C SER A 190 4.68 -19.78 8.16
N MET A 191 4.03 -20.84 8.65
CA MET A 191 3.35 -21.82 7.81
C MET A 191 2.21 -21.19 7.01
N TRP A 192 1.37 -20.35 7.65
CA TRP A 192 0.29 -19.63 6.98
C TRP A 192 0.81 -18.67 5.90
N THR A 193 1.87 -17.94 6.19
CA THR A 193 2.49 -17.00 5.26
C THR A 193 3.06 -17.73 4.05
N CYS A 194 3.84 -18.80 4.26
CA CYS A 194 4.38 -19.63 3.18
C CYS A 194 3.27 -20.26 2.33
N TYR A 195 2.21 -20.78 2.96
CA TYR A 195 1.06 -21.34 2.25
C TYR A 195 0.36 -20.30 1.38
N THR A 196 0.06 -19.12 1.94
CA THR A 196 -0.62 -18.04 1.22
C THR A 196 0.23 -17.53 0.06
N LEU A 197 1.54 -17.34 0.28
CA LEU A 197 2.49 -16.97 -0.75
C LEU A 197 2.56 -18.00 -1.88
N TYR A 198 2.64 -19.29 -1.55
CA TYR A 198 2.70 -20.36 -2.54
C TYR A 198 1.43 -20.38 -3.42
N MET A 199 0.26 -20.24 -2.79
CA MET A 199 -1.03 -20.24 -3.50
C MET A 199 -1.18 -19.02 -4.42
N GLU A 200 -0.80 -17.83 -3.96
CA GLU A 200 -0.83 -16.63 -4.82
C GLU A 200 0.23 -16.71 -5.92
N TYR A 201 1.44 -17.19 -5.62
CA TYR A 201 2.50 -17.36 -6.64
C TYR A 201 2.04 -18.30 -7.75
N LYS A 202 1.43 -19.44 -7.40
CA LYS A 202 0.82 -20.36 -8.38
C LYS A 202 -0.25 -19.66 -9.22
N THR A 203 -1.08 -18.82 -8.61
CA THR A 203 -2.13 -18.08 -9.30
C THR A 203 -1.53 -17.07 -10.28
N VAL A 204 -0.56 -16.27 -9.84
CA VAL A 204 0.17 -15.28 -10.67
C VAL A 204 0.92 -15.94 -11.81
N ALA A 205 1.59 -17.06 -11.57
CA ALA A 205 2.25 -17.83 -12.63
C ALA A 205 1.25 -18.28 -13.70
N ASN A 206 0.09 -18.83 -13.31
CA ASN A 206 -0.95 -19.24 -14.25
C ASN A 206 -1.52 -18.06 -15.04
N MET A 207 -1.77 -16.92 -14.40
CA MET A 207 -2.24 -15.72 -15.09
C MET A 207 -1.23 -15.22 -16.12
N ARG A 208 0.06 -15.20 -15.75
CA ARG A 208 1.15 -14.82 -16.65
C ARG A 208 1.23 -15.75 -17.86
N LEU A 209 1.16 -17.07 -17.65
CA LEU A 209 1.19 -18.04 -18.74
C LEU A 209 -0.01 -17.88 -19.69
N ARG A 210 -1.22 -17.70 -19.14
CA ARG A 210 -2.42 -17.43 -19.94
C ARG A 210 -2.30 -16.14 -20.74
N HIS A 211 -1.81 -15.08 -20.12
CA HIS A 211 -1.61 -13.79 -20.78
C HIS A 211 -0.60 -13.89 -21.93
N LEU A 212 0.57 -14.52 -21.69
CA LEU A 212 1.58 -14.76 -22.72
C LEU A 212 1.03 -15.58 -23.89
N ALA A 213 0.15 -16.55 -23.62
CA ALA A 213 -0.49 -17.36 -24.67
C ALA A 213 -1.56 -16.59 -25.47
N SER A 214 -2.21 -15.59 -24.85
CA SER A 214 -3.27 -14.79 -25.50
C SER A 214 -2.78 -13.48 -26.14
N GLU A 215 -1.55 -13.09 -25.88
CA GLU A 215 -1.00 -11.81 -26.32
C GLU A 215 -0.87 -11.74 -27.84
N SER A 216 -1.16 -10.57 -28.42
CA SER A 216 -0.95 -10.33 -29.84
C SER A 216 0.54 -10.26 -30.18
N ARG A 217 0.85 -10.41 -31.48
CA ARG A 217 2.23 -10.36 -31.97
C ARG A 217 2.81 -8.98 -31.72
N ARG A 218 3.83 -8.92 -30.86
CA ARG A 218 4.57 -7.69 -30.54
C ARG A 218 6.04 -7.84 -30.96
N PRO A 219 6.74 -6.74 -31.29
CA PRO A 219 8.12 -6.81 -31.77
C PRO A 219 9.11 -7.31 -30.69
N ASP A 220 8.78 -7.17 -29.40
CA ASP A 220 9.55 -7.69 -28.27
C ASP A 220 9.65 -9.23 -28.27
N GLN A 221 8.65 -9.93 -28.81
CA GLN A 221 8.66 -11.40 -28.94
C GLN A 221 9.62 -11.90 -30.03
N LEU A 222 10.03 -11.03 -30.96
CA LEU A 222 10.82 -11.37 -32.15
C LEU A 222 12.19 -10.72 -32.18
N THR A 223 12.46 -9.80 -31.25
CA THR A 223 13.70 -9.02 -31.20
C THR A 223 14.51 -9.47 -29.99
N VAL A 224 15.75 -9.89 -30.21
CA VAL A 224 16.68 -10.26 -29.14
C VAL A 224 17.73 -9.16 -28.99
N LEU A 225 17.97 -8.72 -27.75
CA LEU A 225 19.02 -7.76 -27.45
C LEU A 225 20.36 -8.50 -27.26
N VAL A 226 21.23 -8.41 -28.27
CA VAL A 226 22.60 -8.90 -28.17
C VAL A 226 23.48 -7.82 -27.52
N ARG A 227 24.25 -8.22 -26.52
CA ARG A 227 25.20 -7.34 -25.80
C ARG A 227 26.59 -7.95 -25.84
N ASN A 228 27.62 -7.10 -25.76
CA ASN A 228 29.03 -7.49 -25.74
C ASN A 228 29.50 -8.25 -26.99
N VAL A 229 29.23 -7.67 -28.17
CA VAL A 229 29.85 -8.16 -29.41
C VAL A 229 31.37 -7.93 -29.32
N PRO A 230 32.21 -8.96 -29.50
CA PRO A 230 33.67 -8.81 -29.43
C PRO A 230 34.17 -7.79 -30.47
N PRO A 231 35.12 -6.89 -30.12
CA PRO A 231 35.68 -5.97 -31.10
C PRO A 231 36.49 -6.74 -32.15
N ASP A 232 36.31 -6.39 -33.41
CA ASP A 232 37.10 -6.87 -34.54
C ASP A 232 37.77 -5.67 -35.22
N PRO A 233 39.09 -5.71 -35.50
CA PRO A 233 39.74 -4.65 -36.26
C PRO A 233 39.37 -4.65 -37.75
N ASP A 234 38.92 -5.78 -38.31
CA ASP A 234 38.76 -5.97 -39.75
C ASP A 234 37.28 -5.89 -40.21
N GLU A 235 36.32 -6.15 -39.31
CA GLU A 235 34.87 -6.16 -39.62
C GLU A 235 34.06 -5.21 -38.72
N SER A 236 33.07 -4.52 -39.30
CA SER A 236 32.13 -3.73 -38.51
C SER A 236 31.03 -4.60 -37.87
N VAL A 237 30.42 -4.12 -36.77
CA VAL A 237 29.40 -4.87 -36.00
C VAL A 237 28.18 -5.30 -36.83
N ASN A 238 27.88 -4.60 -37.93
CA ASN A 238 26.75 -4.94 -38.82
C ASN A 238 27.11 -5.96 -39.91
N GLU A 239 28.39 -6.13 -40.21
CA GLU A 239 28.88 -7.04 -41.26
C GLU A 239 29.08 -8.47 -40.74
N ARG A 240 29.12 -8.63 -39.41
CA ARG A 240 29.24 -9.90 -38.69
C ARG A 240 27.88 -10.49 -38.33
#